data_AF-A0A3A0DZG1-F1
#
_entry.id   AF-A0A3A0DZG1-F1
#
_cell.length_a   1.000
_cell.length_b   1.000
_cell.length_c   1.000
_cell.angle_alpha   90.00
_cell.angle_beta   90.00
_cell.angle_gamma   90.00
#
_symmetry.space_group_name_H-M   'P 1'
#
loop_
_entity.id
_entity.type
_entity.pdbx_description
1 polymer ?
#
loop_
_entity_poly.entity_id
_entity_poly.type
_entity_poly.pdbx_seq_one_letter_code
_entity_poly.pdbx_strand_id
1 'polypeptide(L)' 'MLADRPAYVDADLELESRLQSELSRNQRPTLKRLHVDVAQGIVTLSGCVRSFYERQLAVQCCRRVPGVLHMIDAVEVA' A
#
# COMPACT_ATOMS: atom_id res chain seq x y z
N MET A 1 -29.81 -10.46 -10.44
CA MET A 1 -28.57 -9.93 -11.04
C MET A 1 -27.62 -9.61 -9.89
N LEU A 2 -26.87 -10.60 -9.40
CA LEU A 2 -25.71 -10.34 -8.56
C LEU A 2 -24.49 -10.48 -9.46
N ALA A 3 -23.70 -9.42 -9.55
CA ALA A 3 -22.48 -9.39 -10.33
C ALA A 3 -21.52 -10.47 -9.82
N ASP A 4 -21.04 -11.30 -10.74
CA ASP A 4 -19.86 -12.14 -10.55
C ASP A 4 -18.67 -11.19 -10.37
N ARG A 5 -18.48 -10.66 -9.16
CA ARG A 5 -17.28 -9.90 -8.83
C ARG A 5 -16.13 -10.90 -8.77
N PRO A 6 -15.05 -10.70 -9.53
CA PRO A 6 -13.92 -11.62 -9.49
C PRO A 6 -13.38 -11.68 -8.06
N ALA A 7 -13.11 -12.89 -7.56
CA ALA A 7 -12.71 -13.16 -6.18
C ALA A 7 -11.49 -12.36 -5.69
N TYR A 8 -10.68 -11.85 -6.62
CA TYR A 8 -9.55 -10.98 -6.31
C TYR A 8 -10.00 -9.60 -5.79
N VAL A 9 -11.14 -9.05 -6.25
CA VAL A 9 -11.56 -7.68 -5.90
C VAL A 9 -11.76 -7.53 -4.39
N ASP A 10 -12.43 -8.49 -3.76
CA ASP A 10 -12.64 -8.45 -2.32
C ASP A 10 -11.32 -8.68 -1.54
N ALA A 11 -10.46 -9.57 -2.04
CA ALA A 11 -9.15 -9.82 -1.44
C ALA A 11 -8.24 -8.58 -1.51
N ASP A 12 -8.30 -7.83 -2.61
CA ASP A 12 -7.48 -6.64 -2.81
C ASP A 12 -8.01 -5.44 -2.04
N LEU A 13 -9.32 -5.28 -1.91
CA LEU A 13 -9.92 -4.29 -1.01
C LEU A 13 -9.53 -4.55 0.45
N GLU A 14 -9.50 -5.83 0.86
CA GLU A 14 -9.03 -6.21 2.19
C GLU A 14 -7.52 -5.95 2.35
N LEU A 15 -6.72 -6.30 1.35
CA LEU A 15 -5.28 -6.05 1.34
C LEU A 15 -4.96 -4.55 1.41
N GLU A 16 -5.66 -3.72 0.62
CA GLU A 16 -5.53 -2.27 0.64
C GLU A 16 -5.83 -1.71 2.04
N SER A 17 -6.92 -2.15 2.66
CA SER A 17 -7.29 -1.73 4.03
C SER A 17 -6.23 -2.09 5.06
N ARG A 18 -5.64 -3.29 4.95
CA ARG A 18 -4.53 -3.74 5.82
C ARG A 18 -3.27 -2.90 5.61
N LEU A 19 -2.93 -2.60 4.36
CA LEU A 19 -1.77 -1.76 4.01
C LEU A 19 -1.92 -0.33 4.53
N GLN A 20 -3.08 0.29 4.32
CA GLN A 20 -3.39 1.61 4.86
C GLN A 20 -3.32 1.64 6.40
N SER A 21 -3.80 0.57 7.05
CA SER A 21 -3.72 0.42 8.50
C SER A 21 -2.27 0.32 8.99
N GLU A 22 -1.43 -0.47 8.34
CA GLU A 22 -0.01 -0.61 8.67
C GLU A 22 0.76 0.70 8.48
N LEU A 23 0.52 1.43 7.39
CA LEU A 23 1.10 2.76 7.20
C LEU A 23 0.62 3.76 8.25
N SER A 24 -0.65 3.70 8.64
CA SER A 24 -1.25 4.59 9.64
C SER A 24 -0.73 4.35 11.06
N ARG A 25 -0.30 3.12 11.37
CA ARG A 25 0.32 2.73 12.65
C ARG A 25 1.72 3.30 12.84
N ASN A 26 2.40 3.68 11.76
CA ASN A 26 3.71 4.29 11.85
C ASN A 26 3.62 5.68 12.54
N GLN A 27 4.62 6.02 13.36
CA GLN A 27 4.70 7.31 14.05
C GLN A 27 5.00 8.49 13.10
N ARG A 28 5.23 8.20 11.80
CA ARG A 28 5.61 9.19 10.80
C ARG A 28 4.39 9.72 10.06
N PRO A 29 4.11 11.02 10.14
CA PRO A 29 2.93 11.60 9.50
C PRO A 29 2.98 11.52 7.97
N THR A 30 4.17 11.53 7.36
CA THR A 30 4.33 11.46 5.90
C THR A 30 3.90 10.11 5.34
N LEU A 31 4.14 9.02 6.08
CA LEU A 31 3.70 7.67 5.66
C LEU A 31 2.17 7.54 5.65
N LYS A 32 1.46 8.28 6.51
CA LYS A 32 -0.02 8.27 6.57
C LYS A 32 -0.68 9.00 5.39
N ARG A 33 0.09 9.77 4.63
CA ARG A 33 -0.37 10.54 3.47
C ARG A 33 -0.09 9.83 2.15
N LEU A 34 0.57 8.67 2.19
CA LEU A 34 0.82 7.87 1.00
C LEU A 34 -0.47 7.20 0.55
N HIS A 35 -0.67 7.17 -0.76
CA HIS A 35 -1.77 6.44 -1.38
C HIS A 35 -1.32 5.01 -1.64
N VAL A 36 -2.20 4.07 -1.31
CA VAL A 36 -2.06 2.65 -1.64
C VAL A 36 -3.14 2.29 -2.64
N ASP A 37 -2.76 1.64 -3.73
CA ASP A 37 -3.66 1.02 -4.69
C ASP A 37 -3.26 -0.46 -4.84
N VAL A 38 -4.24 -1.35 -4.96
CA VAL A 38 -3.99 -2.79 -5.03
C VAL A 38 -4.76 -3.40 -6.19
N ALA A 39 -4.03 -4.08 -7.08
CA ALA A 39 -4.59 -4.80 -8.20
C ALA A 39 -3.92 -6.16 -8.40
N GLN A 40 -4.68 -7.23 -8.20
CA GLN A 40 -4.28 -8.63 -8.24
C GLN A 40 -3.07 -8.91 -7.34
N GLY A 41 -3.07 -8.35 -6.13
CA GLY A 41 -1.96 -8.43 -5.17
C GLY A 41 -0.72 -7.62 -5.57
N ILE A 42 -0.79 -6.80 -6.63
CA ILE A 42 0.22 -5.81 -6.99
C ILE A 42 -0.13 -4.51 -6.26
N VAL A 43 0.78 -4.08 -5.38
CA VAL A 43 0.59 -2.87 -4.59
C VAL A 43 1.34 -1.72 -5.24
N THR A 44 0.64 -0.64 -5.54
CA THR A 44 1.26 0.63 -5.95
C THR A 44 1.22 1.60 -4.78
N LEU A 45 2.41 2.07 -4.36
CA LEU A 45 2.56 3.07 -3.32
C LEU A 45 3.00 4.40 -3.95
N SER A 46 2.24 5.46 -3.73
CA SER A 46 2.50 6.78 -4.32
C SER A 46 2.29 7.92 -3.33
N GLY A 47 2.85 9.09 -3.66
CA GLY A 47 2.82 10.30 -2.83
C GLY A 47 4.24 10.83 -2.52
N CYS A 48 4.34 11.76 -1.58
CA CYS A 48 5.61 12.40 -1.24
C CYS A 48 6.04 12.08 0.21
N VAL A 49 7.34 11.83 0.42
CA VAL A 49 7.96 11.71 1.74
C VAL A 49 9.12 12.71 1.91
N ARG A 50 9.62 12.88 3.14
CA ARG A 50 10.69 13.85 3.46
C ARG A 50 12.11 13.28 3.35
N SER A 51 12.25 11.97 3.14
CA SER A 51 13.57 11.35 2.98
C SER A 51 13.48 10.00 2.29
N PHE A 52 14.59 9.58 1.68
CA PHE A 52 14.76 8.23 1.17
C PHE A 52 14.52 7.15 2.23
N TYR A 53 14.87 7.42 3.49
CA TYR A 53 14.63 6.49 4.58
C TYR A 53 13.13 6.31 4.88
N GLU A 54 12.32 7.37 4.79
CA GLU A 54 10.86 7.27 4.90
C GLU A 54 10.26 6.47 3.75
N ARG A 55 10.74 6.70 2.51
CA ARG A 55 10.32 5.95 1.32
C ARG A 55 10.62 4.46 1.49
N GLN A 56 11.86 4.13 1.84
CA GLN A 56 12.27 2.74 2.04
C GLN A 56 11.48 2.07 3.18
N LEU A 57 11.25 2.79 4.29
CA LEU A 57 10.44 2.28 5.38
C LEU A 57 9.01 1.96 4.93
N ALA A 58 8.37 2.86 4.17
CA ALA A 58 7.02 2.66 3.67
C ALA A 58 6.92 1.41 2.78
N VAL A 59 7.86 1.26 1.84
CA VAL A 59 7.98 0.08 0.98
C VAL A 59 8.16 -1.20 1.80
N GLN A 60 9.05 -1.18 2.80
CA GLN A 60 9.30 -2.34 3.66
C GLN A 60 8.10 -2.71 4.52
N CYS A 61 7.35 -1.73 5.04
CA CYS A 61 6.12 -1.99 5.79
C CYS A 61 5.09 -2.72 4.93
N CYS A 62 4.83 -2.22 3.72
CA CYS A 62 3.85 -2.84 2.83
C CYS A 62 4.26 -4.24 2.38
N ARG A 63 5.54 -4.47 2.06
CA ARG A 63 6.05 -5.79 1.61
C ARG A 63 5.83 -6.92 2.62
N ARG A 64 5.66 -6.60 3.90
CA ARG A 64 5.48 -7.60 4.97
C ARG A 64 4.02 -8.01 5.15
N VAL A 65 3.08 -7.34 4.48
CA VAL A 65 1.66 -7.65 4.58
C VAL A 65 1.34 -8.90 3.75
N PRO A 66 0.70 -9.92 4.33
CA PRO A 66 0.27 -11.11 3.58
C PRO A 66 -0.69 -10.74 2.45
N GLY A 67 -0.43 -11.26 1.25
CA GLY A 67 -1.19 -10.96 0.03
C GLY A 67 -0.47 -10.05 -0.95
N VAL A 68 0.60 -9.36 -0.52
CA VAL A 68 1.46 -8.58 -1.42
C VAL A 68 2.31 -9.52 -2.26
N LEU A 69 2.03 -9.58 -3.57
CA LEU A 69 2.79 -10.36 -4.54
C LEU A 69 3.88 -9.53 -5.20
N HIS A 70 3.57 -8.27 -5.51
CA HIS A 70 4.50 -7.34 -6.11
C HIS A 70 4.29 -5.93 -5.57
N MET A 71 5.34 -5.11 -5.63
CA MET A 71 5.27 -3.74 -5.14
C MET A 71 5.89 -2.77 -6.14
N ILE A 72 5.10 -1.78 -6.53
CA ILE A 72 5.49 -0.66 -7.37
C ILE A 72 5.70 0.55 -6.46
N ASP A 73 6.92 1.07 -6.48
CA ASP A 73 7.33 2.23 -5.70
C ASP A 73 7.31 3.49 -6.59
N ALA A 74 6.24 4.26 -6.46
CA ALA A 74 6.03 5.56 -7.10
C ALA A 74 6.08 6.69 -6.06
N VAL A 75 6.81 6.50 -4.96
CA VAL A 75 6.96 7.50 -3.90
C VAL A 75 8.08 8.48 -4.26
N GLU A 76 7.76 9.76 -4.22
CA GLU A 76 8.70 10.85 -4.44
C GLU A 76 9.30 11.35 -3.12
N VAL A 77 10.54 11.82 -3.17
CA VAL A 77 11.22 12.44 -2.03
C VAL A 77 11.33 13.93 -2.32
N ALA A 78 10.77 14.75 -1.43
CA ALA A 78 10.77 16.21 -1.52
C ALA A 78 11.66 16.86 -0.45
#